data_AF-A0A4R5G452-F1
#
_entry.id   AF-A0A4R5G452-F1
#
_cell.length_a   1.000
_cell.length_b   1.000
_cell.length_c   1.000
_cell.angle_alpha   90.00
_cell.angle_beta   90.00
_cell.angle_gamma   90.00
#
_symmetry.space_group_name_H-M   'P 1'
#
loop_
_entity.id
_entity.type
_entity.pdbx_description
1 polymer ?
#
loop_
_entity_poly.entity_id
_entity_poly.type
_entity_poly.pdbx_seq_one_letter_code
_entity_poly.pdbx_strand_id
1 'polypeptide(L)'
;MKLRRSERMVVISNYLINNPYKLTSLNTFAEKYEAAKSSISEDIAIIKKAFEESGIGEIETVTGASGGVIFTPGISEEEARSVIEDLRDSMSESNRILPGGYIYLSDLLSTPRILQSVGRIIANAFKGNKIDAVMTVATKGVPLANAVANILNVPFVIVRRDLKITEGSTVSVNYASGSSDRIEKMFLSKRSLKPNSRVLIVDDFLKGGGTISGMVSLLTEFDSTLVGVAVFAENAQEKRDRMNYKSLLKVSEIDVKSNHVKVELGNIFDK
;
A
#
# COMPACT_ATOMS: atom_id res chain seq x y z
N MET A 1 31.03 7.78 -17.27
CA MET A 1 31.08 6.94 -18.49
C MET A 1 30.05 7.48 -19.46
N LYS A 2 30.51 8.00 -20.60
CA LYS A 2 29.64 8.48 -21.67
C LYS A 2 28.83 7.32 -22.26
N LEU A 3 27.51 7.38 -22.13
CA LEU A 3 26.58 6.39 -22.67
C LEU A 3 25.95 6.87 -23.98
N ARG A 4 25.60 5.92 -24.85
CA ARG A 4 24.71 6.18 -25.99
C ARG A 4 23.32 6.53 -25.46
N ARG A 5 22.52 7.25 -26.27
CA ARG A 5 21.17 7.67 -25.88
C ARG A 5 20.30 6.49 -25.41
N SER A 6 20.28 5.40 -26.18
CA SER A 6 19.52 4.19 -25.86
C SER A 6 19.90 3.59 -24.50
N GLU A 7 21.19 3.44 -24.24
CA GLU A 7 21.73 2.94 -22.96
C GLU A 7 21.37 3.88 -21.81
N ARG A 8 21.53 5.19 -22.03
CA ARG A 8 21.23 6.23 -21.06
C ARG A 8 19.76 6.23 -20.65
N MET A 9 18.85 6.09 -21.62
CA MET A 9 17.42 5.99 -21.35
C MET A 9 17.10 4.78 -20.48
N VAL A 10 17.67 3.60 -20.78
CA VAL A 10 17.45 2.38 -20.00
C VAL A 10 17.87 2.57 -18.54
N VAL A 11 19.05 3.15 -18.30
CA VAL A 11 19.54 3.34 -16.92
C VAL A 11 18.80 4.46 -16.18
N ILE A 12 18.33 5.50 -16.87
CA ILE A 12 17.46 6.54 -16.26
C ILE A 12 16.12 5.92 -15.87
N SER A 13 15.48 5.16 -16.78
CA SER A 13 14.23 4.45 -16.48
C SER A 13 14.37 3.54 -15.27
N ASN A 14 15.43 2.73 -15.23
CA ASN A 14 15.71 1.86 -14.08
C ASN A 14 15.92 2.67 -12.79
N TYR A 15 16.65 3.79 -12.85
CA TYR A 15 16.85 4.64 -11.69
C TYR A 15 15.52 5.18 -11.14
N LEU A 16 14.67 5.73 -12.02
CA LEU A 16 13.39 6.32 -11.64
C LEU A 16 12.47 5.28 -10.98
N ILE A 17 12.34 4.09 -11.58
CA ILE A 17 11.53 2.98 -11.03
C ILE A 17 11.99 2.58 -9.62
N ASN A 18 13.29 2.60 -9.36
CA ASN A 18 13.86 2.25 -8.05
C ASN A 18 13.94 3.44 -7.07
N ASN A 19 13.52 4.63 -7.47
CA ASN A 19 13.50 5.83 -6.62
C ASN A 19 12.17 6.61 -6.77
N PRO A 20 11.01 5.96 -6.54
CA PRO A 20 9.73 6.63 -6.69
C PRO A 20 9.54 7.72 -5.63
N TYR A 21 8.69 8.71 -5.92
CA TYR A 21 8.38 9.86 -5.06
C TYR A 21 9.58 10.74 -4.66
N LYS A 22 10.75 10.55 -5.31
CA LYS A 22 11.97 11.30 -5.02
C LYS A 22 12.25 12.32 -6.11
N LEU A 23 12.34 13.59 -5.72
CA LEU A 23 12.80 14.66 -6.60
C LEU A 23 14.27 14.43 -6.98
N THR A 24 14.51 14.20 -8.27
CA THR A 24 15.83 13.96 -8.82
C THR A 24 16.20 15.07 -9.79
N SER A 25 17.28 15.78 -9.50
CA SER A 25 17.76 16.86 -10.38
C SER A 25 18.27 16.30 -11.71
N LEU A 26 18.00 17.01 -12.80
CA LEU A 26 18.56 16.67 -14.11
C LEU A 26 20.10 16.69 -14.12
N ASN A 27 20.72 17.50 -13.25
CA ASN A 27 22.17 17.56 -13.11
C ASN A 27 22.75 16.23 -12.66
N THR A 28 22.03 15.51 -11.79
CA THR A 28 22.47 14.20 -11.29
C THR A 28 22.70 13.22 -12.45
N PHE A 29 21.85 13.24 -13.47
CA PHE A 29 22.03 12.41 -14.67
C PHE A 29 23.04 13.00 -15.65
N ALA A 30 23.02 14.32 -15.84
CA ALA A 30 23.94 15.01 -16.74
C ALA A 30 25.41 14.79 -16.36
N GLU A 31 25.73 14.92 -15.06
CA GLU A 31 27.07 14.68 -14.53
C GLU A 31 27.43 13.19 -14.58
N LYS A 32 26.53 12.31 -14.13
CA LYS A 32 26.79 10.86 -14.07
C LYS A 32 27.05 10.24 -15.44
N TYR A 33 26.35 10.71 -16.47
CA TYR A 33 26.42 10.16 -17.83
C TYR A 33 27.19 11.05 -18.82
N GLU A 34 27.85 12.12 -18.33
CA GLU A 34 28.64 13.06 -19.14
C GLU A 34 27.86 13.59 -20.35
N ALA A 35 26.63 14.03 -20.11
CA ALA A 35 25.69 14.49 -21.15
C ALA A 35 25.16 15.90 -20.84
N ALA A 36 24.80 16.65 -21.89
CA ALA A 36 24.17 17.95 -21.72
C ALA A 36 22.79 17.81 -21.06
N LYS A 37 22.40 18.80 -20.22
CA LYS A 37 21.08 18.80 -19.56
C LYS A 37 19.92 18.78 -20.55
N SER A 38 20.07 19.44 -21.70
CA SER A 38 19.08 19.39 -22.79
C SER A 38 18.87 17.96 -23.30
N SER A 39 19.94 17.19 -23.51
CA SER A 39 19.86 15.79 -23.91
C SER A 39 19.18 14.92 -22.85
N ILE A 40 19.47 15.14 -21.56
CA ILE A 40 18.77 14.44 -20.46
C ILE A 40 17.28 14.78 -20.46
N SER A 41 16.93 16.05 -20.67
CA SER A 41 15.54 16.50 -20.72
C SER A 41 14.77 15.85 -21.86
N GLU A 42 15.37 15.73 -23.05
CA GLU A 42 14.74 15.03 -24.17
C GLU A 42 14.56 13.54 -23.90
N ASP A 43 15.54 12.88 -23.27
CA ASP A 43 15.43 11.47 -22.90
C ASP A 43 14.28 11.24 -21.91
N ILE A 44 14.19 12.10 -20.89
CA ILE A 44 13.11 12.06 -19.90
C ILE A 44 11.74 12.28 -20.56
N ALA A 45 11.64 13.18 -21.55
CA ALA A 45 10.38 13.38 -22.27
C ALA A 45 9.93 12.10 -23.00
N ILE A 46 10.87 11.36 -23.59
CA ILE A 46 10.58 10.07 -24.22
C ILE A 46 10.19 9.01 -23.17
N ILE A 47 10.95 8.92 -22.08
CA ILE A 47 10.67 7.96 -20.98
C ILE A 47 9.29 8.25 -20.38
N LYS A 48 8.97 9.52 -20.13
CA LYS A 48 7.67 9.97 -19.62
C LYS A 48 6.54 9.45 -20.50
N LYS A 49 6.60 9.74 -21.80
CA LYS A 49 5.60 9.28 -22.76
C LYS A 49 5.46 7.76 -22.74
N ALA A 50 6.58 7.03 -22.76
CA ALA A 50 6.56 5.57 -22.73
C ALA A 50 5.97 5.00 -21.43
N PHE A 51 6.27 5.62 -20.28
CA PHE A 51 5.75 5.21 -18.98
C PHE A 51 4.23 5.45 -18.87
N GLU A 52 3.74 6.58 -19.36
CA GLU A 52 2.32 6.92 -19.40
C GLU A 52 1.55 5.97 -20.33
N GLU A 53 2.03 5.77 -21.57
CA GLU A 53 1.39 4.88 -22.55
C GLU A 53 1.39 3.42 -22.12
N SER A 54 2.40 2.99 -21.34
CA SER A 54 2.50 1.61 -20.84
C SER A 54 1.88 1.40 -19.46
N GLY A 55 1.28 2.43 -18.84
CA GLY A 55 0.68 2.34 -17.51
C GLY A 55 1.68 2.10 -16.36
N ILE A 56 2.98 2.38 -16.58
CA ILE A 56 4.04 2.18 -15.58
C ILE A 56 3.95 3.24 -14.47
N GLY A 57 3.56 4.47 -14.83
CA GLY A 57 3.46 5.59 -13.92
C GLY A 57 3.66 6.92 -14.61
N GLU A 58 3.75 7.98 -13.82
CA GLU A 58 3.88 9.35 -14.30
C GLU A 58 5.22 9.95 -13.93
N ILE A 59 5.74 10.80 -14.81
CA ILE A 59 6.93 11.60 -14.54
C ILE A 59 6.54 13.07 -14.56
N GLU A 60 6.56 13.68 -13.38
CA GLU A 60 6.32 15.11 -13.21
C GLU A 60 7.63 15.87 -13.28
N THR A 61 7.63 17.01 -13.98
CA THR A 61 8.79 17.91 -14.04
C THR A 61 8.54 19.11 -13.14
N VAL A 62 9.42 19.31 -12.17
CA VAL A 62 9.43 20.47 -11.29
C VAL A 62 10.41 21.50 -11.85
N THR A 63 9.92 22.70 -12.18
CA THR A 63 10.75 23.77 -12.75
C THR A 63 11.49 24.58 -11.68
N GLY A 64 12.66 25.13 -12.01
CA GLY A 64 13.45 26.02 -11.15
C GLY A 64 14.89 25.57 -10.94
N ALA A 65 15.69 26.37 -10.22
CA ALA A 65 17.12 26.08 -9.98
C ALA A 65 17.36 24.76 -9.21
N SER A 66 16.43 24.42 -8.31
CA SER A 66 16.38 23.14 -7.58
C SER A 66 15.36 22.16 -8.17
N GLY A 67 14.95 22.40 -9.42
CA GLY A 67 14.00 21.57 -10.14
C GLY A 67 14.58 20.22 -10.55
N GLY A 68 13.73 19.40 -11.14
CA GLY A 68 14.06 18.03 -11.50
C GLY A 68 12.82 17.25 -11.92
N VAL A 69 12.89 15.94 -11.75
CA VAL A 69 11.77 15.04 -12.03
C VAL A 69 11.42 14.20 -10.83
N ILE A 70 10.13 13.87 -10.73
CA ILE A 70 9.58 12.94 -9.75
C ILE A 70 8.86 11.85 -10.54
N PHE A 71 9.23 10.59 -10.30
CA PHE A 71 8.49 9.45 -10.81
C PHE A 71 7.49 8.97 -9.77
N THR A 72 6.24 8.83 -10.18
CA THR A 72 5.13 8.30 -9.38
C THR A 72 4.67 6.99 -10.01
N PRO A 73 4.87 5.83 -9.37
CA PRO A 73 4.40 4.54 -9.88
C PRO A 73 2.90 4.56 -10.11
N GLY A 74 2.48 3.94 -11.19
CA GLY A 74 1.07 3.79 -11.55
C GLY A 74 0.72 2.34 -11.86
N ILE A 75 -0.57 2.14 -12.10
CA ILE A 75 -1.14 0.93 -12.68
C ILE A 75 -2.36 1.34 -13.50
N SER A 76 -2.52 0.77 -14.69
CA SER A 76 -3.72 1.05 -15.50
C SER A 76 -4.95 0.44 -14.83
N GLU A 77 -6.13 1.03 -15.07
CA GLU A 77 -7.37 0.48 -14.52
C GLU A 77 -7.64 -0.93 -15.05
N GLU A 78 -7.30 -1.21 -16.31
CA GLU A 78 -7.40 -2.53 -16.92
C GLU A 78 -6.50 -3.57 -16.23
N GLU A 79 -5.23 -3.25 -16.00
CA GLU A 79 -4.29 -4.14 -15.28
C GLU A 79 -4.77 -4.37 -13.84
N ALA A 80 -5.19 -3.30 -13.14
CA ALA A 80 -5.68 -3.37 -11.77
C ALA A 80 -6.94 -4.24 -11.65
N ARG A 81 -7.90 -4.08 -12.58
CA ARG A 81 -9.13 -4.88 -12.61
C ARG A 81 -8.84 -6.35 -12.87
N SER A 82 -8.01 -6.66 -13.86
CA SER A 82 -7.61 -8.04 -14.17
C SER A 82 -6.97 -8.72 -12.95
N VAL A 83 -6.06 -8.04 -12.25
CA VAL A 83 -5.45 -8.58 -11.02
C VAL A 83 -6.49 -8.86 -9.94
N ILE A 84 -7.45 -7.95 -9.72
CA ILE A 84 -8.46 -8.13 -8.67
C ILE A 84 -9.46 -9.23 -9.06
N GLU A 85 -9.80 -9.38 -10.34
CA GLU A 85 -10.64 -10.47 -10.83
C GLU A 85 -9.98 -11.83 -10.62
N ASP A 86 -8.68 -11.96 -10.92
CA ASP A 86 -7.92 -13.19 -10.64
C ASP A 86 -7.90 -13.51 -9.13
N LEU A 87 -7.75 -12.48 -8.28
CA LEU A 87 -7.80 -12.64 -6.82
C LEU A 87 -9.19 -12.98 -6.31
N ARG A 88 -10.26 -12.42 -6.91
CA ARG A 88 -11.66 -12.77 -6.62
C ARG A 88 -11.90 -14.24 -6.89
N ASP A 89 -11.46 -14.72 -8.05
CA ASP A 89 -11.66 -16.11 -8.47
C ASP A 89 -10.90 -17.06 -7.55
N SER A 90 -9.64 -16.74 -7.25
CA SER A 90 -8.85 -17.47 -6.25
C SER A 90 -9.55 -17.49 -4.89
N MET A 91 -9.99 -16.34 -4.39
CA MET A 91 -10.62 -16.23 -3.06
C MET A 91 -12.00 -16.89 -2.99
N SER A 92 -12.66 -17.11 -4.13
CA SER A 92 -13.96 -17.81 -4.23
C SER A 92 -13.84 -19.33 -4.18
N GLU A 93 -12.62 -19.87 -4.15
CA GLU A 93 -12.39 -21.31 -4.01
C GLU A 93 -12.91 -21.84 -2.66
N SER A 94 -13.74 -22.88 -2.71
CA SER A 94 -14.41 -23.45 -1.54
C SER A 94 -13.45 -24.04 -0.49
N ASN A 95 -12.23 -24.43 -0.89
CA ASN A 95 -11.20 -24.94 0.03
C ASN A 95 -10.61 -23.86 0.95
N ARG A 96 -11.00 -22.59 0.79
CA ARG A 96 -10.52 -21.47 1.61
C ARG A 96 -11.37 -21.20 2.84
N ILE A 97 -12.55 -21.80 2.95
CA ILE A 97 -13.44 -21.59 4.10
C ILE A 97 -12.87 -22.33 5.31
N LEU A 98 -12.68 -21.59 6.41
CA LEU A 98 -12.19 -22.10 7.68
C LEU A 98 -13.29 -22.09 8.74
N PRO A 99 -13.18 -22.92 9.81
CA PRO A 99 -14.12 -22.91 10.92
C PRO A 99 -14.33 -21.51 11.49
N GLY A 100 -15.59 -21.13 11.76
CA GLY A 100 -15.94 -19.80 12.27
C GLY A 100 -16.15 -18.73 11.19
N GLY A 101 -16.22 -19.12 9.91
CA GLY A 101 -16.49 -18.19 8.80
C GLY A 101 -15.27 -17.36 8.40
N TYR A 102 -14.06 -17.82 8.73
CA TYR A 102 -12.83 -17.19 8.27
C TYR A 102 -12.44 -17.69 6.88
N ILE A 103 -11.65 -16.90 6.16
CA ILE A 103 -11.12 -17.25 4.84
C ILE A 103 -9.60 -17.39 4.92
N TYR A 104 -9.07 -18.43 4.28
CA TYR A 104 -7.64 -18.66 4.16
C TYR A 104 -7.03 -17.73 3.10
N LEU A 105 -6.22 -16.77 3.57
CA LEU A 105 -5.54 -15.75 2.76
C LEU A 105 -4.01 -15.89 2.74
N SER A 106 -3.45 -16.82 3.50
CA SER A 106 -2.00 -16.82 3.78
C SER A 106 -1.16 -17.09 2.54
N ASP A 107 -1.63 -17.94 1.62
CA ASP A 107 -0.97 -18.20 0.33
C ASP A 107 -0.95 -16.94 -0.55
N LEU A 108 -2.07 -16.21 -0.62
CA LEU A 108 -2.18 -14.98 -1.40
C LEU A 108 -1.27 -13.88 -0.82
N LEU A 109 -1.31 -13.68 0.49
CA LEU A 109 -0.53 -12.66 1.21
C LEU A 109 0.94 -13.03 1.42
N SER A 110 1.36 -14.23 1.04
CA SER A 110 2.76 -14.65 1.05
C SER A 110 3.39 -14.70 -0.35
N THR A 111 2.59 -14.48 -1.41
CA THR A 111 3.08 -14.53 -2.79
C THR A 111 3.59 -13.15 -3.24
N PRO A 112 4.91 -12.98 -3.50
CA PRO A 112 5.48 -11.67 -3.80
C PRO A 112 4.87 -10.98 -5.02
N ARG A 113 4.49 -11.74 -6.05
CA ARG A 113 3.87 -11.19 -7.26
C ARG A 113 2.50 -10.58 -6.98
N ILE A 114 1.69 -11.26 -6.17
CA ILE A 114 0.38 -10.75 -5.72
C ILE A 114 0.59 -9.48 -4.90
N LEU A 115 1.49 -9.53 -3.91
CA LEU A 115 1.80 -8.38 -3.06
C LEU A 115 2.29 -7.17 -3.87
N GLN A 116 3.12 -7.37 -4.88
CA GLN A 116 3.60 -6.29 -5.74
C GLN A 116 2.47 -5.62 -6.52
N SER A 117 1.59 -6.40 -7.15
CA SER A 117 0.45 -5.85 -7.90
C SER A 117 -0.55 -5.16 -6.97
N VAL A 118 -0.89 -5.79 -5.85
CA VAL A 118 -1.77 -5.20 -4.84
C VAL A 118 -1.18 -3.93 -4.24
N GLY A 119 0.12 -3.91 -3.96
CA GLY A 119 0.84 -2.74 -3.47
C GLY A 119 0.72 -1.55 -4.42
N ARG A 120 0.84 -1.79 -5.74
CA ARG A 120 0.63 -0.76 -6.78
C ARG A 120 -0.82 -0.27 -6.81
N ILE A 121 -1.79 -1.17 -6.73
CA ILE A 121 -3.22 -0.81 -6.74
C ILE A 121 -3.56 0.09 -5.54
N ILE A 122 -3.18 -0.33 -4.33
CA ILE A 122 -3.43 0.46 -3.12
C ILE A 122 -2.70 1.80 -3.20
N ALA A 123 -1.41 1.82 -3.55
CA ALA A 123 -0.67 3.08 -3.67
C ALA A 123 -1.31 4.04 -4.68
N ASN A 124 -1.79 3.52 -5.81
CA ASN A 124 -2.47 4.32 -6.84
C ASN A 124 -3.82 4.88 -6.34
N ALA A 125 -4.56 4.15 -5.51
CA ALA A 125 -5.83 4.63 -4.94
C ALA A 125 -5.65 5.81 -3.95
N PHE A 126 -4.46 5.97 -3.37
CA PHE A 126 -4.10 7.10 -2.50
C PHE A 126 -3.14 8.09 -3.18
N LYS A 127 -3.04 8.04 -4.51
CA LYS A 127 -2.19 8.94 -5.27
C LYS A 127 -2.58 10.40 -5.03
N GLY A 128 -1.58 11.26 -4.86
CA GLY A 128 -1.76 12.67 -4.55
C GLY A 128 -1.96 12.95 -3.05
N ASN A 129 -2.20 11.94 -2.21
CA ASN A 129 -2.13 12.13 -0.77
C ASN A 129 -0.68 12.07 -0.30
N LYS A 130 -0.29 13.02 0.55
CA LYS A 130 0.97 12.91 1.29
C LYS A 130 0.84 11.84 2.37
N ILE A 131 1.68 10.80 2.27
CA ILE A 131 1.80 9.71 3.23
C ILE A 131 3.25 9.70 3.71
N ASP A 132 3.46 9.63 5.02
CA ASP A 132 4.78 9.61 5.66
C ASP A 132 5.11 8.21 6.22
N ALA A 133 4.09 7.37 6.47
CA ALA A 133 4.26 5.98 6.89
C ALA A 133 3.03 5.11 6.55
N VAL A 134 3.25 3.81 6.39
CA VAL A 134 2.19 2.79 6.32
C VAL A 134 2.09 2.06 7.66
N MET A 135 0.90 1.91 8.23
CA MET A 135 0.69 1.21 9.51
C MET A 135 -0.14 -0.05 9.31
N THR A 136 0.24 -1.12 10.00
CA THR A 136 -0.54 -2.35 10.08
C THR A 136 -0.40 -3.00 11.45
N VAL A 137 -1.25 -3.98 11.76
CA VAL A 137 -1.12 -4.80 12.96
C VAL A 137 -0.51 -6.16 12.61
N ALA A 138 0.31 -6.70 13.51
CA ALA A 138 0.83 -8.04 13.35
C ALA A 138 -0.31 -9.09 13.32
N THR A 139 -0.25 -10.12 12.48
CA THR A 139 0.91 -10.54 11.65
C THR A 139 0.63 -10.56 10.14
N LYS A 140 -0.61 -10.91 9.74
CA LYS A 140 -0.93 -11.20 8.33
C LYS A 140 -0.93 -9.97 7.42
N GLY A 141 -1.22 -8.78 7.95
CA GLY A 141 -1.14 -7.53 7.20
C GLY A 141 0.28 -7.03 6.92
N VAL A 142 1.31 -7.60 7.56
CA VAL A 142 2.71 -7.12 7.45
C VAL A 142 3.28 -7.20 6.03
N PRO A 143 3.18 -8.32 5.29
CA PRO A 143 3.68 -8.40 3.91
C PRO A 143 2.99 -7.39 2.99
N LEU A 144 1.69 -7.18 3.19
CA LEU A 144 0.87 -6.23 2.43
C LEU A 144 1.31 -4.78 2.71
N ALA A 145 1.46 -4.42 3.98
CA ALA A 145 1.94 -3.10 4.38
C ALA A 145 3.34 -2.79 3.83
N ASN A 146 4.25 -3.77 3.86
CA ASN A 146 5.58 -3.65 3.26
C ASN A 146 5.48 -3.41 1.75
N ALA A 147 4.62 -4.15 1.04
CA ALA A 147 4.46 -3.99 -0.40
C ALA A 147 3.94 -2.60 -0.78
N VAL A 148 2.95 -2.08 -0.05
CA VAL A 148 2.42 -0.72 -0.24
C VAL A 148 3.48 0.33 0.08
N ALA A 149 4.16 0.20 1.22
CA ALA A 149 5.19 1.13 1.66
C ALA A 149 6.38 1.21 0.71
N ASN A 150 6.76 0.07 0.12
CA ASN A 150 7.81 0.00 -0.89
C ASN A 150 7.44 0.78 -2.16
N ILE A 151 6.19 0.71 -2.62
CA ILE A 151 5.73 1.51 -3.78
C ILE A 151 5.71 2.99 -3.43
N LEU A 152 5.19 3.34 -2.25
CA LEU A 152 5.09 4.73 -1.76
C LEU A 152 6.44 5.35 -1.34
N ASN A 153 7.51 4.54 -1.26
CA ASN A 153 8.83 4.95 -0.77
C ASN A 153 8.81 5.58 0.63
N VAL A 154 8.07 4.96 1.56
CA VAL A 154 7.93 5.39 2.96
C VAL A 154 8.21 4.23 3.91
N PRO A 155 8.57 4.47 5.18
CA PRO A 155 8.63 3.41 6.18
C PRO A 155 7.25 2.78 6.42
N PHE A 156 7.23 1.53 6.86
CA PHE A 156 6.05 0.93 7.47
C PHE A 156 6.27 0.62 8.95
N VAL A 157 5.20 0.67 9.72
CA VAL A 157 5.19 0.45 11.18
C VAL A 157 4.26 -0.72 11.52
N ILE A 158 4.73 -1.57 12.44
CA ILE A 158 4.00 -2.76 12.87
C ILE A 158 3.50 -2.54 14.29
N VAL A 159 2.19 -2.42 14.44
CA VAL A 159 1.50 -2.45 15.72
C VAL A 159 1.51 -3.89 16.25
N ARG A 160 1.84 -4.05 17.54
CA ARG A 160 1.93 -5.37 18.20
C ARG A 160 0.70 -5.64 19.06
N ARG A 161 0.36 -6.92 19.23
CA ARG A 161 -0.70 -7.37 20.16
C ARG A 161 -0.14 -7.68 21.56
N ASP A 162 1.17 -7.78 21.68
CA ASP A 162 1.90 -8.07 22.91
C ASP A 162 3.00 -7.03 23.16
N LEU A 163 3.26 -6.74 24.44
CA LEU A 163 4.33 -5.83 24.83
C LEU A 163 5.69 -6.54 24.66
N LYS A 164 6.62 -5.88 23.97
CA LYS A 164 8.02 -6.33 23.85
C LYS A 164 8.93 -5.37 24.59
N ILE A 165 9.63 -5.85 25.63
CA ILE A 165 10.55 -5.02 26.43
C ILE A 165 11.66 -4.42 25.55
N THR A 166 12.07 -5.13 24.50
CA THR A 166 13.06 -4.68 23.51
C THR A 166 12.64 -3.44 22.72
N GLU A 167 11.37 -3.03 22.81
CA GLU A 167 10.82 -1.86 22.12
C GLU A 167 10.89 -0.56 22.93
N GLY A 168 11.28 -0.63 24.20
CA GLY A 168 11.41 0.55 25.08
C GLY A 168 10.06 1.20 25.39
N SER A 169 10.04 2.53 25.49
CA SER A 169 8.83 3.29 25.84
C SER A 169 7.75 3.08 24.79
N THR A 170 6.58 2.63 25.24
CA THR A 170 5.49 2.13 24.38
C THR A 170 4.18 2.80 24.75
N VAL A 171 3.39 3.14 23.73
CA VAL A 171 2.00 3.56 23.86
C VAL A 171 1.12 2.33 23.71
N SER A 172 0.06 2.24 24.51
CA SER A 172 -0.92 1.16 24.41
C SER A 172 -2.34 1.69 24.38
N VAL A 173 -3.19 1.08 23.56
CA VAL A 173 -4.64 1.33 23.56
C VAL A 173 -5.40 0.01 23.69
N ASN A 174 -6.60 0.09 24.24
CA ASN A 174 -7.54 -1.01 24.31
C ASN A 174 -8.46 -0.96 23.09
N TYR A 175 -8.82 -2.11 22.53
CA TYR A 175 -9.76 -2.20 21.41
C TYR A 175 -10.60 -3.47 21.48
N ALA A 176 -11.81 -3.42 20.91
CA ALA A 176 -12.63 -4.61 20.72
C ALA A 176 -12.22 -5.29 19.41
N SER A 177 -11.82 -6.56 19.46
CA SER A 177 -11.41 -7.32 18.29
C SER A 177 -12.63 -7.90 17.58
N GLY A 178 -12.73 -7.80 16.24
CA GLY A 178 -13.83 -8.44 15.49
C GLY A 178 -13.79 -9.98 15.51
N SER A 179 -12.69 -10.55 15.99
CA SER A 179 -12.46 -12.00 16.03
C SER A 179 -12.54 -12.58 17.46
N SER A 180 -12.76 -11.74 18.47
CA SER A 180 -12.74 -12.12 19.89
C SER A 180 -13.67 -11.22 20.70
N ASP A 181 -14.51 -11.80 21.56
CA ASP A 181 -15.43 -11.07 22.46
C ASP A 181 -14.70 -10.39 23.65
N ARG A 182 -13.38 -10.26 23.58
CA ARG A 182 -12.54 -9.70 24.65
C ARG A 182 -11.93 -8.38 24.21
N ILE A 183 -11.77 -7.48 25.17
CA ILE A 183 -10.95 -6.28 25.00
C ILE A 183 -9.50 -6.73 24.84
N GLU A 184 -8.91 -6.45 23.69
CA GLU A 184 -7.50 -6.67 23.40
C GLU A 184 -6.70 -5.37 23.58
N LYS A 185 -5.38 -5.52 23.73
CA LYS A 185 -4.45 -4.39 23.76
C LYS A 185 -3.59 -4.40 22.52
N MET A 186 -3.26 -3.21 22.04
CA MET A 186 -2.25 -3.04 21.00
C MET A 186 -1.21 -2.02 21.42
N PHE A 187 0.01 -2.23 20.93
CA PHE A 187 1.22 -1.57 21.42
C PHE A 187 2.03 -1.02 20.24
N LEU A 188 2.54 0.20 20.39
CA LEU A 188 3.47 0.80 19.45
C LEU A 188 4.56 1.55 20.21
N SER A 189 5.83 1.33 19.85
CA SER A 189 6.94 2.06 20.46
C SER A 189 6.88 3.54 20.07
N LYS A 190 7.17 4.42 21.01
CA LYS A 190 7.25 5.88 20.76
C LYS A 190 8.29 6.25 19.69
N ARG A 191 9.27 5.38 19.43
CA ARG A 191 10.28 5.57 18.39
C ARG A 191 9.88 5.04 17.01
N SER A 192 8.81 4.25 16.92
CA SER A 192 8.41 3.59 15.68
C SER A 192 7.71 4.53 14.69
N LEU A 193 7.05 5.58 15.18
CA LEU A 193 6.35 6.56 14.36
C LEU A 193 6.75 7.96 14.79
N LYS A 194 7.09 8.83 13.84
CA LYS A 194 7.38 10.22 14.13
C LYS A 194 6.07 10.96 14.48
N PRO A 195 6.08 11.89 15.45
CA PRO A 195 4.90 12.73 15.69
C PRO A 195 4.48 13.50 14.43
N ASN A 196 3.19 13.82 14.31
CA ASN A 196 2.61 14.55 13.17
C ASN A 196 2.75 13.85 11.81
N SER A 197 2.94 12.53 11.79
CA SER A 197 3.01 11.76 10.53
C SER A 197 1.63 11.62 9.90
N ARG A 198 1.59 11.60 8.57
CA ARG A 198 0.40 11.23 7.80
C ARG A 198 0.44 9.74 7.49
N VAL A 199 -0.49 8.97 8.04
CA VAL A 199 -0.41 7.51 8.04
C VAL A 199 -1.51 6.87 7.20
N LEU A 200 -1.12 5.97 6.31
CA LEU A 200 -2.03 5.05 5.63
C LEU A 200 -2.11 3.74 6.42
N ILE A 201 -3.30 3.36 6.88
CA ILE A 201 -3.50 2.06 7.53
C ILE A 201 -3.77 1.01 6.46
N VAL A 202 -3.10 -0.14 6.57
CA VAL A 202 -3.28 -1.28 5.68
C VAL A 202 -3.51 -2.55 6.50
N ASP A 203 -4.54 -3.32 6.17
CA ASP A 203 -4.86 -4.57 6.88
C ASP A 203 -5.29 -5.69 5.93
N ASP A 204 -5.19 -6.95 6.37
CA ASP A 204 -5.54 -8.10 5.52
C ASP A 204 -7.05 -8.32 5.42
N PHE A 205 -7.77 -8.25 6.54
CA PHE A 205 -9.19 -8.58 6.55
C PHE A 205 -10.01 -7.68 7.46
N LEU A 206 -10.94 -6.93 6.87
CA LEU A 206 -11.87 -6.07 7.59
C LEU A 206 -13.15 -6.82 7.96
N LYS A 207 -13.27 -7.14 9.24
CA LYS A 207 -14.47 -7.71 9.85
C LYS A 207 -15.32 -6.60 10.50
N GLY A 208 -15.19 -6.41 11.82
CA GLY A 208 -15.98 -5.43 12.58
C GLY A 208 -15.33 -4.04 12.75
N GLY A 209 -14.15 -3.79 12.17
CA GLY A 209 -13.47 -2.49 12.20
C GLY A 209 -12.82 -2.09 13.52
N GLY A 210 -12.96 -2.87 14.58
CA GLY A 210 -12.38 -2.57 15.89
C GLY A 210 -10.85 -2.53 15.92
N THR A 211 -10.17 -3.39 15.15
CA THR A 211 -8.72 -3.35 14.96
C THR A 211 -8.26 -2.02 14.36
N ILE A 212 -8.93 -1.56 13.31
CA ILE A 212 -8.61 -0.28 12.67
C ILE A 212 -8.91 0.88 13.62
N SER A 213 -10.03 0.83 14.34
CA SER A 213 -10.37 1.85 15.34
C SER A 213 -9.32 1.94 16.45
N GLY A 214 -8.76 0.81 16.88
CA GLY A 214 -7.63 0.78 17.79
C GLY A 214 -6.37 1.41 17.18
N MET A 215 -6.04 1.11 15.92
CA MET A 215 -4.90 1.74 15.24
C MET A 215 -5.09 3.27 15.08
N VAL A 216 -6.31 3.73 14.80
CA VAL A 216 -6.65 5.16 14.76
C VAL A 216 -6.49 5.82 16.14
N SER A 217 -6.87 5.11 17.20
CA SER A 217 -6.65 5.56 18.58
C SER A 217 -5.15 5.68 18.88
N LEU A 218 -4.33 4.72 18.44
CA LEU A 218 -2.87 4.83 18.54
C LEU A 218 -2.34 6.05 17.78
N LEU A 219 -2.81 6.33 16.56
CA LEU A 219 -2.35 7.51 15.82
C LEU A 219 -2.59 8.82 16.57
N THR A 220 -3.70 8.91 17.29
CA THR A 220 -4.05 10.08 18.11
C THR A 220 -3.00 10.34 19.20
N GLU A 221 -2.47 9.28 19.82
CA GLU A 221 -1.41 9.36 20.84
C GLU A 221 -0.03 9.82 20.27
N PHE A 222 0.13 9.84 18.95
CA PHE A 222 1.32 10.31 18.24
C PHE A 222 1.07 11.64 17.51
N ASP A 223 -0.03 12.33 17.80
CA ASP A 223 -0.47 13.54 17.08
C ASP A 223 -0.50 13.33 15.56
N SER A 224 -0.71 12.10 15.11
CA SER A 224 -0.58 11.69 13.72
C SER A 224 -1.94 11.64 13.04
N THR A 225 -1.96 11.92 11.74
CA THR A 225 -3.19 12.04 10.95
C THR A 225 -3.42 10.77 10.13
N LEU A 226 -4.63 10.21 10.22
CA LEU A 226 -5.06 9.17 9.30
C LEU A 226 -5.28 9.76 7.89
N VAL A 227 -4.55 9.25 6.89
CA VAL A 227 -4.78 9.56 5.48
C VAL A 227 -5.95 8.74 4.94
N GLY A 228 -6.01 7.47 5.31
CA GLY A 228 -7.04 6.55 4.90
C GLY A 228 -6.73 5.13 5.34
N VAL A 229 -7.62 4.21 4.95
CA VAL A 229 -7.55 2.80 5.28
C VAL A 229 -7.68 2.00 3.99
N ALA A 230 -6.80 1.03 3.78
CA ALA A 230 -6.89 0.07 2.69
C ALA A 230 -6.89 -1.35 3.24
N VAL A 231 -7.76 -2.22 2.74
CA VAL A 231 -7.81 -3.61 3.17
C VAL A 231 -7.82 -4.56 1.98
N PHE A 232 -7.17 -5.72 2.13
CA PHE A 232 -7.15 -6.72 1.06
C PHE A 232 -8.57 -7.26 0.82
N ALA A 233 -9.28 -7.66 1.87
CA ALA A 233 -10.67 -8.05 1.77
C ALA A 233 -11.51 -7.55 2.94
N GLU A 234 -12.83 -7.51 2.74
CA GLU A 234 -13.79 -7.10 3.76
C GLU A 234 -14.98 -8.06 3.86
N ASN A 235 -15.64 -8.10 5.02
CA ASN A 235 -16.89 -8.86 5.21
C ASN A 235 -18.13 -7.95 5.15
N ALA A 236 -18.95 -8.10 4.12
CA ALA A 236 -20.13 -7.26 3.89
C ALA A 236 -21.26 -7.45 4.91
N GLN A 237 -21.28 -8.57 5.65
CA GLN A 237 -22.39 -8.93 6.53
C GLN A 237 -22.35 -8.23 7.89
N GLU A 238 -21.23 -7.58 8.23
CA GLU A 238 -21.10 -6.91 9.52
C GLU A 238 -21.50 -5.44 9.45
N LYS A 239 -22.34 -5.01 10.39
CA LYS A 239 -22.68 -3.60 10.57
C LYS A 239 -21.44 -2.85 11.03
N ARG A 240 -21.12 -1.74 10.35
CA ARG A 240 -19.98 -0.90 10.69
C ARG A 240 -20.45 0.52 10.93
N ASP A 241 -19.85 1.18 11.92
CA ASP A 241 -19.91 2.63 12.03
C ASP A 241 -19.12 3.26 10.88
N ARG A 242 -19.48 4.50 10.54
CA ARG A 242 -19.01 5.27 9.37
C ARG A 242 -17.48 5.42 9.32
N MET A 243 -16.78 4.40 8.84
CA MET A 243 -15.35 4.44 8.54
C MET A 243 -15.17 4.48 7.03
N ASN A 244 -14.42 5.46 6.53
CA ASN A 244 -14.03 5.51 5.12
C ASN A 244 -12.81 4.60 4.91
N TYR A 245 -12.96 3.58 4.06
CA TYR A 245 -11.90 2.63 3.72
C TYR A 245 -12.03 2.21 2.25
N LYS A 246 -10.93 1.73 1.71
CA LYS A 246 -10.83 1.11 0.39
C LYS A 246 -10.58 -0.39 0.53
N SER A 247 -11.34 -1.23 -0.17
CA SER A 247 -11.21 -2.69 -0.18
C SER A 247 -10.96 -3.20 -1.60
N LEU A 248 -10.06 -4.18 -1.77
CA LEU A 248 -9.86 -4.82 -3.08
C LEU A 248 -10.97 -5.82 -3.38
N LEU A 249 -11.34 -6.61 -2.36
CA LEU A 249 -12.33 -7.66 -2.43
C LEU A 249 -13.38 -7.49 -1.33
N LYS A 250 -14.60 -7.88 -1.65
CA LYS A 250 -15.74 -7.88 -0.75
C LYS A 250 -16.32 -9.27 -0.66
N VAL A 251 -16.32 -9.84 0.52
CA VAL A 251 -16.99 -11.11 0.79
C VAL A 251 -18.45 -10.82 1.09
N SER A 252 -19.33 -11.12 0.14
CA SER A 252 -20.76 -10.86 0.26
C SER A 252 -21.50 -11.98 0.99
N GLU A 253 -21.00 -13.22 0.88
CA GLU A 253 -21.61 -14.39 1.52
C GLU A 253 -20.56 -15.42 1.91
N ILE A 254 -20.69 -15.99 3.11
CA ILE A 254 -19.91 -17.15 3.56
C ILE A 254 -20.89 -18.13 4.21
N ASP A 255 -21.05 -19.30 3.60
CA ASP A 255 -21.81 -20.41 4.16
C ASP A 255 -20.88 -21.60 4.42
N VAL A 256 -20.55 -21.76 5.71
CA VAL A 256 -19.70 -22.85 6.19
C VAL A 256 -20.35 -24.22 6.02
N LYS A 257 -21.69 -24.31 6.03
CA LYS A 257 -22.41 -25.60 5.91
C LYS A 257 -22.44 -26.09 4.48
N SER A 258 -22.67 -25.20 3.51
CA SER A 258 -22.69 -25.56 2.09
C SER A 258 -21.31 -25.45 1.44
N ASN A 259 -20.27 -25.10 2.21
CA ASN A 259 -18.91 -24.85 1.73
C ASN A 259 -18.89 -23.85 0.56
N HIS A 260 -19.71 -22.80 0.67
CA HIS A 260 -19.91 -21.79 -0.36
C HIS A 260 -19.41 -20.43 0.13
N VAL A 261 -18.68 -19.73 -0.72
CA VAL A 261 -18.24 -18.35 -0.48
C VAL A 261 -18.47 -17.54 -1.76
N LYS A 262 -19.02 -16.34 -1.58
CA LYS A 262 -19.22 -15.38 -2.67
C LYS A 262 -18.33 -14.17 -2.44
N VAL A 263 -17.42 -13.95 -3.39
CA VAL A 263 -16.50 -12.81 -3.39
C VAL A 263 -16.82 -11.90 -4.58
N GLU A 264 -16.87 -10.61 -4.31
CA GLU A 264 -17.10 -9.54 -5.27
C GLU A 264 -15.89 -8.60 -5.26
N LEU A 265 -15.80 -7.73 -6.27
CA LEU A 265 -14.85 -6.62 -6.22
C LEU A 265 -15.23 -5.69 -5.07
N GLY A 266 -14.22 -5.18 -4.35
CA GLY A 266 -14.39 -4.16 -3.34
C GLY A 266 -14.54 -2.76 -3.94
N ASN A 267 -14.51 -1.75 -3.08
CA ASN A 267 -14.77 -0.35 -3.44
C ASN A 267 -13.50 0.44 -3.84
N ILE A 268 -12.38 -0.25 -4.11
CA ILE A 268 -11.10 0.39 -4.46
C ILE A 268 -11.21 1.31 -5.70
N PHE A 269 -12.11 0.98 -6.62
CA PHE A 269 -12.35 1.72 -7.87
C PHE A 269 -13.44 2.80 -7.74
N ASP A 270 -14.11 2.89 -6.60
CA ASP A 270 -15.16 3.89 -6.39
C ASP A 270 -14.52 5.29 -6.29
N LYS A 271 -15.20 6.31 -6.81
CA LYS A 271 -14.73 7.71 -6.78
C LYS A 271 -14.93 8.35 -5.40
#